data_AF-A0A7Y5V255-F1
#
_entry.id   AF-A0A7Y5V255-F1
#
_cell.length_a   1.000
_cell.length_b   1.000
_cell.length_c   1.000
_cell.angle_alpha   90.00
_cell.angle_beta   90.00
_cell.angle_gamma   90.00
#
_symmetry.space_group_name_H-M   'P 1'
#
loop_
_entity.id
_entity.type
_entity.pdbx_description
1 polymer ?
#
loop_
_entity_poly.entity_id
_entity_poly.type
_entity_poly.pdbx_seq_one_letter_code
_entity_poly.pdbx_strand_id
1 'polypeptide(L)'
;MSDLKNSFGIRPFPRVAPYATGWAGCRTFDEIYADLTPNLNRLLRYYGNADIDIPDLVAHAFMRLWMDLSADTIMLAGVDKGGALRLLLNRTNPQIFRKLYRHEVYLDDLATRSGDPDEFVIDGFEHGHSSGYAEYAEAIDLRLDIERAIGETAEKYIDSLPHLAALYYITTEVGPDDAAAIAGKGGTKKCWWLTSVVKPMRSELCEKLELFAPTKGTWQDRYRAGIEAPLLRLVDRYDAEGNLRMVATLQSMAAYESCKKLMQRLQLPKSHVQYLRLVAHRELNKIYRCAA
;
A
#
# COMPACT_ATOMS: atom_id res chain seq x y z
N MET A 1 22.02 55.69 -48.91
CA MET A 1 22.17 54.41 -48.21
C MET A 1 20.84 53.70 -48.34
N SER A 2 20.81 52.69 -49.19
CA SER A 2 19.64 52.01 -49.73
C SER A 2 19.00 51.06 -48.72
N ASP A 3 17.69 51.22 -48.55
CA ASP A 3 16.80 50.26 -47.91
C ASP A 3 16.93 48.88 -48.58
N LEU A 4 17.54 47.94 -47.86
CA LEU A 4 17.47 46.52 -48.17
C LEU A 4 16.06 46.03 -47.79
N LYS A 5 15.13 46.16 -48.74
CA LYS A 5 13.89 45.38 -48.75
C LYS A 5 14.27 43.90 -48.76
N ASN A 6 14.12 43.23 -47.62
CA ASN A 6 14.13 41.77 -47.53
C ASN A 6 13.03 41.21 -48.46
N SER A 7 13.42 40.83 -49.67
CA SER A 7 12.58 40.26 -50.73
C SER A 7 12.21 38.80 -50.49
N PHE A 8 12.64 38.21 -49.38
CA PHE A 8 12.23 36.90 -48.95
C PHE A 8 11.07 37.05 -47.97
N GLY A 9 9.85 36.77 -48.44
CA GLY A 9 8.64 36.66 -47.60
C GLY A 9 8.68 35.49 -46.61
N ILE A 10 9.86 35.14 -46.11
CA ILE A 10 10.09 34.15 -45.06
C ILE A 10 9.62 34.82 -43.78
N ARG A 11 8.39 34.49 -43.37
CA ARG A 11 7.93 34.84 -42.03
C ARG A 11 8.87 34.17 -41.03
N PRO A 12 9.36 34.88 -40.00
CA PRO A 12 10.17 34.26 -38.97
C PRO A 12 9.40 33.07 -38.39
N PHE A 13 10.08 31.93 -38.22
CA PHE A 13 9.46 30.76 -37.60
C PHE A 13 8.86 31.20 -36.26
N PRO A 14 7.54 31.02 -36.05
CA PRO A 14 6.92 31.42 -34.81
C PRO A 14 7.58 30.61 -33.69
N ARG A 15 8.06 31.31 -32.64
CA ARG A 15 8.72 30.66 -31.49
C ARG A 15 7.79 29.70 -30.74
N VAL A 16 6.48 29.85 -30.95
CA VAL A 16 5.42 29.03 -30.36
C VAL A 16 4.51 28.56 -31.50
N ALA A 17 4.28 27.26 -31.61
CA ALA A 17 3.45 26.69 -32.67
C ALA A 17 1.98 27.08 -32.49
N PRO A 18 1.33 27.69 -33.50
CA PRO A 18 -0.11 27.91 -33.50
C PRO A 18 -0.86 26.70 -34.09
N TYR A 19 -2.00 26.36 -33.50
CA TYR A 19 -2.88 25.26 -33.91
C TYR A 19 -4.24 25.80 -34.33
N ALA A 20 -4.79 25.31 -35.45
CA ALA A 20 -6.13 25.67 -35.86
C ALA A 20 -7.17 24.92 -35.02
N THR A 21 -8.16 25.64 -34.48
CA THR A 21 -9.23 25.12 -33.64
C THR A 21 -10.59 25.48 -34.21
N GLY A 22 -11.56 24.56 -34.14
CA GLY A 22 -12.91 24.77 -34.66
C GLY A 22 -13.78 25.70 -33.81
N TRP A 23 -13.32 26.12 -32.62
CA TRP A 23 -14.09 26.99 -31.72
C TRP A 23 -13.49 28.39 -31.52
N ALA A 24 -12.19 28.58 -31.74
CA ALA A 24 -11.53 29.85 -31.43
C ALA A 24 -10.41 30.22 -32.42
N GLY A 25 -10.46 29.70 -33.65
CA GLY A 25 -9.49 30.01 -34.71
C GLY A 25 -8.10 29.44 -34.41
N CYS A 26 -7.04 30.17 -34.74
CA CYS A 26 -5.67 29.74 -34.42
C CYS A 26 -5.33 30.09 -32.97
N ARG A 27 -4.91 29.10 -32.19
CA ARG A 27 -4.54 29.24 -30.78
C ARG A 27 -3.19 28.61 -30.49
N THR A 28 -2.43 29.16 -29.55
CA THR A 28 -1.27 28.46 -29.00
C THR A 28 -1.73 27.36 -28.05
N PHE A 29 -0.85 26.42 -27.72
CA PHE A 29 -1.22 25.36 -26.78
C PHE A 29 -1.48 25.87 -25.37
N ASP A 30 -0.77 26.91 -24.91
CA ASP A 30 -1.03 27.54 -23.60
C ASP A 30 -2.44 28.14 -23.55
N GLU A 31 -2.88 28.76 -24.66
CA GLU A 31 -4.23 29.29 -24.78
C GLU A 31 -5.29 28.17 -24.81
N ILE A 32 -5.01 27.06 -25.52
CA ILE A 32 -5.86 25.87 -25.54
C ILE A 32 -5.97 25.26 -24.12
N TYR A 33 -4.85 25.18 -23.42
CA TYR A 33 -4.78 24.67 -22.05
C TYR A 33 -5.63 25.53 -21.11
N ALA A 34 -5.45 26.85 -21.12
CA ALA A 34 -6.22 27.78 -20.30
C ALA A 34 -7.73 27.72 -20.61
N ASP A 35 -8.10 27.58 -21.88
CA ASP A 35 -9.50 27.63 -22.33
C ASP A 35 -10.30 26.34 -22.00
N LEU A 36 -9.62 25.18 -21.97
CA LEU A 36 -10.25 23.87 -21.75
C LEU A 36 -10.16 23.38 -20.30
N THR A 37 -9.13 23.78 -19.54
CA THR A 37 -8.87 23.30 -18.16
C THR A 37 -10.06 23.50 -17.21
N PRO A 38 -10.74 24.67 -17.15
CA PRO A 38 -11.85 24.87 -16.21
C PRO A 38 -13.01 23.90 -16.43
N ASN A 39 -13.36 23.65 -17.70
CA ASN A 39 -14.44 22.73 -18.07
C ASN A 39 -14.02 21.26 -17.87
N LEU A 40 -12.76 20.94 -18.16
CA LEU A 40 -12.22 19.60 -17.92
C LEU A 40 -12.22 19.25 -16.42
N ASN A 41 -11.79 20.18 -15.56
CA ASN A 41 -11.85 20.01 -14.10
C ASN A 41 -13.27 19.73 -13.62
N ARG A 42 -14.25 20.50 -14.11
CA ARG A 42 -15.67 20.29 -13.76
C ARG A 42 -16.17 18.92 -14.20
N LEU A 43 -15.78 18.47 -15.39
CA LEU A 43 -16.13 17.14 -15.91
C LEU A 43 -15.47 16.01 -15.10
N LEU A 44 -14.19 16.15 -14.76
CA LEU A 44 -13.48 15.15 -13.96
C LEU A 44 -14.09 14.97 -12.57
N ARG A 45 -14.51 16.07 -11.92
CA ARG A 45 -15.28 16.00 -10.67
C ARG A 45 -16.64 15.35 -10.85
N TYR A 46 -17.37 15.71 -11.92
CA TYR A 46 -18.67 15.12 -12.24
C TYR A 46 -18.59 13.60 -12.42
N TYR A 47 -17.51 13.09 -13.03
CA TYR A 47 -17.26 11.66 -13.19
C TYR A 47 -16.67 10.97 -11.94
N GLY A 48 -16.59 11.67 -10.80
CA GLY A 48 -16.19 11.09 -9.51
C GLY A 48 -14.70 10.75 -9.41
N ASN A 49 -13.82 11.49 -10.09
CA ASN A 49 -12.38 11.40 -9.82
C ASN A 49 -12.04 12.17 -8.54
N ALA A 50 -11.07 11.68 -7.77
CA ALA A 50 -10.66 12.32 -6.53
C ALA A 50 -9.99 13.66 -6.81
N ASP A 51 -10.28 14.69 -6.01
CA ASP A 51 -9.76 16.05 -6.23
C ASP A 51 -8.23 16.11 -6.25
N ILE A 52 -7.57 15.23 -5.51
CA ILE A 52 -6.11 15.12 -5.46
C ILE A 52 -5.50 14.69 -6.80
N ASP A 53 -6.21 13.88 -7.58
CA ASP A 53 -5.71 13.32 -8.85
C ASP A 53 -5.97 14.24 -10.05
N ILE A 54 -6.89 15.19 -9.91
CA ILE A 54 -7.35 16.03 -11.02
C ILE A 54 -6.19 16.76 -11.69
N PRO A 55 -5.23 17.39 -10.97
CA PRO A 55 -4.10 18.07 -11.60
C PRO A 55 -3.29 17.14 -12.51
N ASP A 56 -3.02 15.92 -12.06
CA ASP A 56 -2.21 14.96 -12.81
C ASP A 56 -2.97 14.36 -14.00
N LEU A 57 -4.27 14.09 -13.83
CA LEU A 57 -5.15 13.65 -14.92
C LEU A 57 -5.23 14.68 -16.04
N VAL A 58 -5.34 15.95 -15.66
CA VAL A 58 -5.32 17.09 -16.59
C VAL A 58 -3.97 17.16 -17.29
N ALA A 59 -2.86 17.17 -16.55
CA ALA A 59 -1.51 17.22 -17.11
C ALA A 59 -1.26 16.07 -18.11
N HIS A 60 -1.61 14.84 -17.75
CA HIS A 60 -1.44 13.68 -18.61
C HIS A 60 -2.31 13.75 -19.88
N ALA A 61 -3.56 14.21 -19.78
CA ALA A 61 -4.44 14.36 -20.92
C ALA A 61 -3.92 15.41 -21.92
N PHE A 62 -3.43 16.55 -21.39
CA PHE A 62 -2.83 17.60 -22.21
C PHE A 62 -1.49 17.17 -22.81
N MET A 63 -0.64 16.44 -22.09
CA MET A 63 0.60 15.90 -22.64
C MET A 63 0.33 15.00 -23.85
N ARG A 64 -0.70 14.14 -23.78
CA ARG A 64 -1.11 13.32 -24.93
C ARG A 64 -1.70 14.14 -26.07
N LEU A 65 -2.54 15.13 -25.75
CA LEU A 65 -3.09 16.03 -26.77
C LEU A 65 -1.95 16.78 -27.48
N TRP A 66 -0.93 17.23 -26.75
CA TRP A 66 0.24 17.88 -27.33
C TRP A 66 1.01 16.95 -28.27
N MET A 67 1.24 15.69 -27.89
CA MET A 67 1.90 14.71 -28.77
C MET A 67 1.11 14.52 -30.08
N ASP A 68 -0.21 14.37 -30.00
CA ASP A 68 -1.06 14.22 -31.18
C ASP A 68 -1.06 15.49 -32.05
N LEU A 69 -1.15 16.68 -31.43
CA LEU A 69 -1.10 17.96 -32.12
C LEU A 69 0.26 18.25 -32.77
N SER A 70 1.34 17.76 -32.16
CA SER A 70 2.69 17.88 -32.73
C SER A 70 2.87 17.01 -33.97
N ALA A 71 2.11 15.92 -34.09
CA ALA A 71 2.08 15.05 -35.26
C ALA A 71 1.08 15.54 -36.32
N ASP A 72 -0.09 16.07 -35.90
CA ASP A 72 -1.13 16.62 -36.77
C ASP A 72 -1.64 17.96 -36.23
N THR A 73 -1.17 19.06 -36.83
CA THR A 73 -1.49 20.43 -36.42
C THR A 73 -2.92 20.86 -36.78
N ILE A 74 -3.61 20.11 -37.64
CA ILE A 74 -4.95 20.42 -38.14
C ILE A 74 -6.02 19.61 -37.38
N MET A 75 -5.61 18.69 -36.50
CA MET A 75 -6.49 17.78 -35.75
C MET A 75 -7.69 18.49 -35.07
N LEU A 76 -7.49 19.69 -34.53
CA LEU A 76 -8.52 20.45 -33.82
C LEU A 76 -9.33 21.40 -34.72
N ALA A 77 -8.97 21.57 -36.00
CA ALA A 77 -9.54 22.59 -36.86
C ALA A 77 -11.03 22.38 -37.16
N GLY A 78 -11.48 21.13 -37.25
CA GLY A 78 -12.88 20.75 -37.45
C GLY A 78 -13.63 20.40 -36.16
N VAL A 79 -12.97 20.51 -35.00
CA VAL A 79 -13.51 20.05 -33.72
C VAL A 79 -14.02 21.25 -32.93
N ASP A 80 -15.25 21.17 -32.45
CA ASP A 80 -15.84 22.18 -31.57
C ASP A 80 -15.28 22.07 -30.14
N LYS A 81 -15.55 23.06 -29.29
CA LYS A 81 -15.02 23.07 -27.91
C LYS A 81 -15.47 21.84 -27.10
N GLY A 82 -16.70 21.37 -27.32
CA GLY A 82 -17.22 20.16 -26.68
C GLY A 82 -16.53 18.89 -27.17
N GLY A 83 -16.31 18.77 -28.47
CA GLY A 83 -15.51 17.69 -29.08
C GLY A 83 -14.08 17.66 -28.56
N ALA A 84 -13.44 18.82 -28.40
CA ALA A 84 -12.09 18.93 -27.84
C ALA A 84 -12.04 18.46 -26.37
N LEU A 85 -13.05 18.81 -25.56
CA LEU A 85 -13.18 18.29 -24.19
C LEU A 85 -13.39 16.77 -24.17
N ARG A 86 -14.18 16.22 -25.09
CA ARG A 86 -14.39 14.77 -25.20
C ARG A 86 -13.10 14.05 -25.62
N LEU A 87 -12.32 14.65 -26.52
CA LEU A 87 -10.99 14.17 -26.89
C LEU A 87 -10.04 14.16 -25.69
N LEU A 88 -10.05 15.21 -24.87
CA LEU A 88 -9.27 15.26 -23.62
C LEU A 88 -9.73 14.20 -22.62
N LEU A 89 -11.04 14.08 -22.37
CA LEU A 89 -11.59 13.05 -21.48
C LEU A 89 -11.19 11.64 -21.90
N ASN A 90 -11.22 11.33 -23.20
CA ASN A 90 -10.77 10.01 -23.68
C ASN A 90 -9.26 9.77 -23.46
N ARG A 91 -8.48 10.83 -23.28
CA ARG A 91 -7.04 10.79 -22.97
C ARG A 91 -6.76 10.83 -21.46
N THR A 92 -7.69 11.34 -20.67
CA THR A 92 -7.65 11.16 -19.21
C THR A 92 -7.72 9.66 -18.97
N ASN A 93 -6.68 9.09 -18.37
CA ASN A 93 -6.62 7.67 -18.06
C ASN A 93 -6.77 7.50 -16.54
N PRO A 94 -7.98 7.70 -15.99
CA PRO A 94 -8.21 7.55 -14.56
C PRO A 94 -8.01 6.11 -14.09
N GLN A 95 -7.94 5.14 -15.01
CA GLN A 95 -7.57 3.78 -14.64
C GLN A 95 -6.11 3.65 -14.21
N ILE A 96 -5.19 4.55 -14.59
CA ILE A 96 -3.80 4.52 -14.08
C ILE A 96 -3.80 4.80 -12.58
N PHE A 97 -4.45 5.88 -12.16
CA PHE A 97 -4.58 6.24 -10.75
C PHE A 97 -5.43 5.23 -10.01
N ARG A 98 -6.55 4.75 -10.56
CA ARG A 98 -7.31 3.66 -9.94
C ARG A 98 -6.53 2.35 -9.87
N LYS A 99 -5.54 2.10 -10.73
CA LYS A 99 -4.64 0.94 -10.63
C LYS A 99 -3.57 1.16 -9.55
N LEU A 100 -3.07 2.39 -9.40
CA LEU A 100 -2.21 2.82 -8.30
C LEU A 100 -2.96 2.72 -6.99
N TYR A 101 -4.13 3.32 -6.83
CA TYR A 101 -5.00 3.10 -5.68
C TYR A 101 -5.39 1.64 -5.52
N ARG A 102 -5.56 0.85 -6.58
CA ARG A 102 -5.73 -0.60 -6.40
C ARG A 102 -4.45 -1.27 -5.91
N HIS A 103 -3.26 -0.80 -6.29
CA HIS A 103 -1.95 -1.29 -5.85
C HIS A 103 -1.56 -0.82 -4.45
N GLU A 104 -1.93 0.39 -4.06
CA GLU A 104 -1.89 0.92 -2.69
C GLU A 104 -2.97 0.22 -1.85
N VAL A 105 -4.15 -0.02 -2.41
CA VAL A 105 -5.12 -0.95 -1.84
C VAL A 105 -4.56 -2.37 -1.85
N TYR A 106 -3.58 -2.76 -2.69
CA TYR A 106 -2.85 -4.04 -2.57
C TYR A 106 -1.67 -3.97 -1.60
N LEU A 107 -1.24 -2.79 -1.16
CA LEU A 107 -0.40 -2.62 0.04
C LEU A 107 -1.28 -2.72 1.28
N ASP A 108 -2.49 -2.17 1.26
CA ASP A 108 -3.53 -2.45 2.26
C ASP A 108 -4.00 -3.91 2.20
N ASP A 109 -4.13 -4.54 1.03
CA ASP A 109 -4.52 -5.95 0.84
C ASP A 109 -3.31 -6.88 1.06
N LEU A 110 -2.07 -6.37 0.98
CA LEU A 110 -0.89 -6.97 1.61
C LEU A 110 -1.07 -6.87 3.12
N ALA A 111 -1.39 -5.70 3.66
CA ALA A 111 -1.67 -5.51 5.08
C ALA A 111 -2.98 -6.19 5.57
N THR A 112 -3.77 -6.77 4.66
CA THR A 112 -4.95 -7.58 4.97
C THR A 112 -4.71 -9.07 4.68
N ARG A 113 -3.59 -9.47 4.04
CA ARG A 113 -3.22 -10.87 3.74
C ARG A 113 -1.91 -11.33 4.37
N SER A 114 -0.90 -10.47 4.49
CA SER A 114 -0.04 -10.40 5.68
C SER A 114 -0.77 -9.58 6.75
N GLY A 115 -0.37 -9.67 8.02
CA GLY A 115 -1.06 -8.96 9.10
C GLY A 115 -1.10 -7.45 8.88
N ASP A 116 -1.84 -6.80 9.77
CA ASP A 116 -2.15 -5.36 9.87
C ASP A 116 -1.11 -4.42 9.21
N PRO A 117 -1.51 -3.25 8.69
CA PRO A 117 -0.55 -2.25 8.21
C PRO A 117 0.44 -1.83 9.31
N ASP A 118 0.03 -1.96 10.57
CA ASP A 118 0.85 -1.76 11.76
C ASP A 118 1.98 -2.81 11.91
N GLU A 119 1.95 -3.92 11.17
CA GLU A 119 3.00 -4.95 11.16
C GLU A 119 4.18 -4.58 10.21
N PHE A 120 3.99 -3.58 9.33
CA PHE A 120 5.01 -3.14 8.35
C PHE A 120 5.27 -1.62 8.33
N VAL A 121 4.44 -0.82 8.99
CA VAL A 121 4.87 0.49 9.45
C VAL A 121 5.98 0.22 10.46
N ILE A 122 7.20 0.70 10.18
CA ILE A 122 8.15 0.95 11.26
C ILE A 122 7.49 2.06 12.06
N ASP A 123 6.66 1.67 13.03
CA ASP A 123 6.21 2.60 14.04
C ASP A 123 7.46 2.90 14.84
N GLY A 124 8.02 4.07 14.56
CA GLY A 124 9.05 4.63 15.39
C GLY A 124 8.46 4.77 16.79
N PHE A 125 8.88 3.93 17.71
CA PHE A 125 8.81 4.18 19.15
C PHE A 125 7.40 4.29 19.77
N GLU A 126 6.49 3.34 19.53
CA GLU A 126 5.41 3.11 20.50
C GLU A 126 5.57 1.74 21.17
N HIS A 127 6.50 1.70 22.13
CA HIS A 127 6.53 0.61 23.12
C HIS A 127 5.31 0.78 24.02
N GLY A 128 4.41 -0.19 24.00
CA GLY A 128 3.30 -0.31 24.94
C GLY A 128 3.75 -0.71 26.35
N HIS A 129 4.69 0.02 26.94
CA HIS A 129 4.94 -0.03 28.38
C HIS A 129 4.09 1.06 29.04
N SER A 130 3.16 0.63 29.88
CA SER A 130 2.39 1.52 30.75
C SER A 130 3.31 2.50 31.48
N SER A 131 3.15 3.80 31.20
CA SER A 131 4.04 4.86 31.67
C SER A 131 4.06 4.98 33.20
N GLY A 132 5.18 4.57 33.80
CA GLY A 132 5.56 4.91 35.18
C GLY A 132 6.88 5.70 35.28
N TYR A 133 7.61 5.87 34.17
CA TYR A 133 8.96 6.42 34.13
C TYR A 133 9.08 7.59 33.13
N ALA A 134 10.17 8.36 33.23
CA ALA A 134 10.46 9.47 32.32
C ALA A 134 11.02 8.96 30.99
N GLU A 135 10.68 9.62 29.87
CA GLU A 135 11.09 9.27 28.50
C GLU A 135 12.60 9.01 28.35
N TYR A 136 13.43 9.78 29.07
CA TYR A 136 14.88 9.59 29.08
C TYR A 136 15.32 8.24 29.65
N ALA A 137 14.66 7.75 30.71
CA ALA A 137 14.98 6.48 31.34
C ALA A 137 14.59 5.30 30.42
N GLU A 138 13.42 5.38 29.80
CA GLU A 138 12.97 4.39 28.82
C GLU A 138 13.91 4.28 27.61
N ALA A 139 14.39 5.41 27.09
CA ALA A 139 15.37 5.44 26.01
C ALA A 139 16.73 4.83 26.41
N ILE A 140 17.10 4.92 27.69
CA ILE A 140 18.31 4.26 28.21
C ILE A 140 18.08 2.75 28.34
N ASP A 141 16.97 2.34 28.93
CA ASP A 141 16.65 0.94 29.16
C ASP A 141 16.61 0.16 27.83
N LEU A 142 15.96 0.71 26.80
CA LEU A 142 15.95 0.13 25.45
C LEU A 142 17.37 -0.05 24.88
N ARG A 143 18.24 0.95 25.06
CA ARG A 143 19.64 0.87 24.58
C ARG A 143 20.43 -0.19 25.32
N LEU A 144 20.22 -0.33 26.64
CA LEU A 144 20.85 -1.35 27.47
C LEU A 144 20.37 -2.76 27.11
N ASP A 145 19.08 -2.93 26.82
CA ASP A 145 18.53 -4.22 26.41
C ASP A 145 19.05 -4.66 25.03
N ILE A 146 19.14 -3.72 24.08
CA ILE A 146 19.77 -3.96 22.78
C ILE A 146 21.24 -4.34 22.93
N GLU A 147 22.00 -3.58 23.72
CA GLU A 147 23.42 -3.88 23.99
C GLU A 147 23.58 -5.28 24.59
N ARG A 148 22.79 -5.60 25.62
CA ARG A 148 22.84 -6.90 26.29
C ARG A 148 22.49 -8.04 25.34
N ALA A 149 21.41 -7.91 24.56
CA ALA A 149 21.00 -8.95 23.62
C ALA A 149 22.07 -9.20 22.54
N ILE A 150 22.65 -8.12 21.97
CA ILE A 150 23.73 -8.24 20.99
C ILE A 150 24.97 -8.87 21.64
N GLY A 151 25.35 -8.44 22.84
CA GLY A 151 26.51 -8.97 23.57
C GLY A 151 26.39 -10.46 23.87
N GLU A 152 25.25 -10.89 24.43
CA GLU A 152 24.98 -12.31 24.71
C GLU A 152 24.98 -13.17 23.45
N THR A 153 24.38 -12.68 22.35
CA THR A 153 24.39 -13.40 21.08
C THR A 153 25.79 -13.45 20.47
N ALA A 154 26.59 -12.38 20.57
CA ALA A 154 27.96 -12.36 20.11
C ALA A 154 28.84 -13.37 20.90
N GLU A 155 28.71 -13.39 22.23
CA GLU A 155 29.45 -14.30 23.10
C GLU A 155 29.07 -15.76 22.83
N LYS A 156 27.77 -16.06 22.70
CA LYS A 156 27.27 -17.40 22.35
C LYS A 156 27.87 -17.94 21.05
N TYR A 157 28.11 -17.05 20.08
CA TYR A 157 28.58 -17.42 18.74
C TYR A 157 30.02 -16.98 18.46
N ILE A 158 30.83 -16.73 19.49
CA ILE A 158 32.19 -16.21 19.35
C ILE A 158 33.09 -17.07 18.44
N ASP A 159 32.89 -18.38 18.45
CA ASP A 159 33.66 -19.33 17.64
C ASP A 159 33.09 -19.54 16.22
N SER A 160 32.00 -18.85 15.85
CA SER A 160 31.29 -19.07 14.60
C SER A 160 31.24 -17.82 13.73
N LEU A 161 32.24 -17.68 12.85
CA LEU A 161 32.33 -16.59 11.88
C LEU A 161 31.03 -16.37 11.06
N PRO A 162 30.32 -17.42 10.58
CA PRO A 162 29.06 -17.21 9.87
C PRO A 162 27.96 -16.57 10.73
N HIS A 163 27.94 -16.85 12.03
CA HIS A 163 26.97 -16.29 12.96
C HIS A 163 27.37 -14.87 13.38
N LEU A 164 28.66 -14.60 13.61
CA LEU A 164 29.13 -13.23 13.88
C LEU A 164 28.92 -12.31 12.68
N ALA A 165 29.18 -12.79 11.46
CA ALA A 165 28.86 -12.06 10.24
C ALA A 165 27.34 -11.84 10.09
N ALA A 166 26.51 -12.78 10.56
CA ALA A 166 25.06 -12.62 10.55
C ALA A 166 24.61 -11.58 11.57
N LEU A 167 25.20 -11.56 12.76
CA LEU A 167 24.93 -10.56 13.78
C LEU A 167 25.31 -9.16 13.27
N TYR A 168 26.50 -9.03 12.68
CA TYR A 168 26.96 -7.80 12.03
C TYR A 168 26.01 -7.36 10.90
N TYR A 169 25.56 -8.28 10.05
CA TYR A 169 24.57 -8.00 9.01
C TYR A 169 23.22 -7.53 9.55
N ILE A 170 22.77 -8.06 10.70
CA ILE A 170 21.48 -7.70 11.30
C ILE A 170 21.56 -6.32 11.97
N THR A 171 22.70 -5.98 12.58
CA THR A 171 22.85 -4.76 13.40
C THR A 171 23.44 -3.57 12.64
N THR A 172 23.77 -3.74 11.36
CA THR A 172 24.34 -2.68 10.51
C THR A 172 23.67 -2.62 9.14
N GLU A 173 23.93 -1.57 8.37
CA GLU A 173 23.37 -1.38 7.03
C GLU A 173 24.19 -2.06 5.91
N VAL A 174 25.04 -3.03 6.25
CA VAL A 174 25.90 -3.70 5.26
C VAL A 174 25.07 -4.52 4.25
N GLY A 175 25.49 -4.49 2.99
CA GLY A 175 24.86 -5.26 1.93
C GLY A 175 24.93 -6.78 2.19
N PRO A 176 23.91 -7.56 1.78
CA PRO A 176 23.88 -9.00 2.01
C PRO A 176 24.97 -9.77 1.27
N ASP A 177 25.47 -9.23 0.15
CA ASP A 177 26.56 -9.83 -0.62
C ASP A 177 27.91 -9.68 0.11
N ASP A 178 28.18 -8.50 0.65
CA ASP A 178 29.41 -8.22 1.40
C ASP A 178 29.44 -8.99 2.72
N ALA A 179 28.32 -9.03 3.46
CA ALA A 179 28.24 -9.80 4.68
C ALA A 179 28.34 -11.32 4.44
N ALA A 180 27.75 -11.83 3.37
CA ALA A 180 27.90 -13.23 2.99
C ALA A 180 29.34 -13.56 2.59
N ALA A 181 30.07 -12.62 1.98
CA ALA A 181 31.49 -12.76 1.69
C ALA A 181 32.32 -12.87 2.98
N ILE A 182 32.06 -11.99 3.97
CA ILE A 182 32.70 -12.04 5.30
C ILE A 182 32.42 -13.38 6.00
N ALA A 183 31.21 -13.92 5.86
CA ALA A 183 30.83 -15.23 6.40
C ALA A 183 31.52 -16.42 5.70
N GLY A 184 32.26 -16.22 4.60
CA GLY A 184 32.79 -17.28 3.75
C GLY A 184 31.70 -18.05 2.98
N LYS A 185 30.52 -17.43 2.81
CA LYS A 185 29.31 -18.01 2.19
C LYS A 185 28.80 -17.18 1.01
N GLY A 186 29.68 -16.47 0.30
CA GLY A 186 29.33 -15.71 -0.90
C GLY A 186 28.80 -16.57 -2.06
N GLY A 187 28.22 -15.92 -3.07
CA GLY A 187 27.74 -16.56 -4.29
C GLY A 187 26.57 -17.53 -4.03
N THR A 188 26.68 -18.77 -4.49
CA THR A 188 25.60 -19.78 -4.40
C THR A 188 25.26 -20.21 -2.97
N LYS A 189 26.16 -19.98 -2.00
CA LYS A 189 25.95 -20.32 -0.58
C LYS A 189 25.24 -19.22 0.20
N LYS A 190 25.02 -18.04 -0.40
CA LYS A 190 24.37 -16.88 0.23
C LYS A 190 22.95 -17.20 0.68
N CYS A 191 22.16 -17.83 -0.20
CA CYS A 191 20.78 -18.19 0.08
C CYS A 191 20.66 -19.14 1.29
N TRP A 192 21.57 -20.12 1.38
CA TRP A 192 21.63 -21.01 2.54
C TRP A 192 22.00 -20.27 3.82
N TRP A 193 23.00 -19.38 3.77
CA TRP A 193 23.42 -18.60 4.94
C TRP A 193 22.31 -17.67 5.45
N LEU A 194 21.62 -16.97 4.54
CA LEU A 194 20.46 -16.13 4.88
C LEU A 194 19.33 -16.94 5.55
N THR A 195 19.03 -18.12 5.02
CA THR A 195 17.90 -18.94 5.51
C THR A 195 18.22 -19.74 6.77
N SER A 196 19.43 -20.27 6.88
CA SER A 196 19.83 -21.22 7.92
C SER A 196 20.58 -20.58 9.09
N VAL A 197 21.12 -19.38 8.92
CA VAL A 197 21.89 -18.67 9.96
C VAL A 197 21.24 -17.33 10.31
N VAL A 198 21.05 -16.44 9.33
CA VAL A 198 20.53 -15.09 9.58
C VAL A 198 19.08 -15.13 10.07
N LYS A 199 18.19 -15.89 9.43
CA LYS A 199 16.78 -15.97 9.81
C LYS A 199 16.56 -16.52 11.23
N PRO A 200 17.19 -17.64 11.66
CA PRO A 200 17.11 -18.10 13.04
C PRO A 200 17.68 -17.09 14.04
N MET A 201 18.84 -16.48 13.75
CA MET A 201 19.43 -15.48 14.63
C MET A 201 18.54 -14.25 14.81
N ARG A 202 17.91 -13.77 13.73
CA ARG A 202 16.93 -12.68 13.81
C ARG A 202 15.76 -13.06 14.72
N SER A 203 15.28 -14.29 14.62
CA SER A 203 14.20 -14.80 15.48
C SER A 203 14.62 -14.87 16.95
N GLU A 204 15.86 -15.29 17.23
CA GLU A 204 16.42 -15.34 18.58
C GLU A 204 16.59 -13.94 19.18
N LEU A 205 17.14 -12.96 18.44
CA LEU A 205 17.27 -11.58 18.90
C LEU A 205 15.91 -10.94 19.19
N CYS A 206 14.94 -11.21 18.32
CA CYS A 206 13.57 -10.78 18.49
C CYS A 206 12.88 -11.38 19.71
N GLU A 207 13.19 -12.63 20.06
CA GLU A 207 12.71 -13.27 21.30
C GLU A 207 13.39 -12.67 22.54
N LYS A 208 14.72 -12.46 22.50
CA LYS A 208 15.50 -11.86 23.59
C LYS A 208 15.08 -10.43 23.92
N LEU A 209 14.76 -9.65 22.90
CA LEU A 209 14.31 -8.27 23.04
C LEU A 209 12.81 -8.15 23.26
N GLU A 210 12.10 -9.28 23.38
CA GLU A 210 10.65 -9.34 23.53
C GLU A 210 9.87 -8.59 22.42
N LEU A 211 10.52 -8.30 21.29
CA LEU A 211 9.94 -7.61 20.13
C LEU A 211 8.88 -8.45 19.42
N PHE A 212 8.89 -9.77 19.65
CA PHE A 212 7.81 -10.67 19.25
C PHE A 212 6.81 -10.86 20.40
N ALA A 213 5.83 -9.95 20.46
CA ALA A 213 4.62 -10.17 21.24
C ALA A 213 3.30 -10.01 20.44
N PRO A 214 3.12 -10.57 19.22
CA PRO A 214 1.78 -10.96 18.81
C PRO A 214 1.43 -12.22 19.62
N THR A 215 0.65 -12.03 20.69
CA THR A 215 0.02 -13.09 21.50
C THR A 215 -0.19 -14.41 20.72
N LYS A 216 0.63 -15.44 21.03
CA LYS A 216 0.87 -16.69 20.27
C LYS A 216 -0.35 -17.65 20.08
N GLY A 217 -1.52 -17.19 19.68
CA GLY A 217 -2.59 -18.10 19.27
C GLY A 217 -3.75 -17.38 18.60
N THR A 218 -4.27 -17.95 17.51
CA THR A 218 -5.51 -17.47 16.90
C THR A 218 -6.70 -17.70 17.84
N TRP A 219 -7.82 -17.00 17.65
CA TRP A 219 -9.02 -17.27 18.44
C TRP A 219 -9.47 -18.73 18.31
N GLN A 220 -9.17 -19.38 17.18
CA GLN A 220 -9.49 -20.79 16.91
C GLN A 220 -8.66 -21.72 17.80
N ASP A 221 -7.39 -21.40 18.03
CA ASP A 221 -6.52 -22.19 18.90
C ASP A 221 -6.96 -22.07 20.35
N ARG A 222 -7.35 -20.86 20.78
CA ARG A 222 -7.90 -20.63 22.13
C ARG A 222 -9.26 -21.30 22.33
N TYR A 223 -10.12 -21.29 21.31
CA TYR A 223 -11.39 -22.01 21.33
C TYR A 223 -11.18 -23.52 21.42
N ARG A 224 -10.26 -24.09 20.62
CA ARG A 224 -9.88 -25.52 20.68
C ARG A 224 -9.27 -25.91 22.03
N ALA A 225 -8.59 -24.98 22.70
CA ALA A 225 -8.08 -25.16 24.05
C ALA A 225 -9.19 -25.13 25.13
N GLY A 226 -10.47 -25.01 24.75
CA GLY A 226 -11.62 -25.06 25.66
C GLY A 226 -12.06 -23.70 26.21
N ILE A 227 -11.50 -22.59 25.72
CA ILE A 227 -11.90 -21.25 26.14
C ILE A 227 -13.10 -20.81 25.31
N GLU A 228 -14.30 -21.28 25.66
CA GLU A 228 -15.53 -21.05 24.88
C GLU A 228 -16.28 -19.76 25.25
N ALA A 229 -16.11 -19.29 26.49
CA ALA A 229 -16.83 -18.14 27.03
C ALA A 229 -16.77 -16.85 26.18
N PRO A 230 -15.65 -16.50 25.50
CA PRO A 230 -15.61 -15.30 24.67
C PRO A 230 -16.46 -15.43 23.38
N LEU A 231 -16.49 -16.61 22.73
CA LEU A 231 -17.40 -16.87 21.59
C LEU A 231 -18.87 -16.77 22.01
N LEU A 232 -19.25 -17.39 23.14
CA LEU A 232 -20.63 -17.40 23.63
C LEU A 232 -21.13 -15.98 23.91
N ARG A 233 -20.33 -15.16 24.61
CA ARG A 233 -20.65 -13.75 24.85
C ARG A 233 -20.88 -12.95 23.56
N LEU A 234 -20.10 -13.24 22.51
CA LEU A 234 -20.25 -12.58 21.22
C LEU A 234 -21.54 -13.02 20.51
N VAL A 235 -21.90 -14.30 20.60
CA VAL A 235 -23.16 -14.83 20.09
C VAL A 235 -24.34 -14.19 20.81
N ASP A 236 -24.35 -14.18 22.14
CA ASP A 236 -25.42 -13.60 22.95
C ASP A 236 -25.63 -12.11 22.65
N ARG A 237 -24.53 -11.36 22.44
CA ARG A 237 -24.57 -9.95 22.05
C ARG A 237 -25.31 -9.76 20.71
N TYR A 238 -24.93 -10.50 19.68
CA TYR A 238 -25.56 -10.36 18.36
C TYR A 238 -26.99 -10.92 18.32
N ASP A 239 -27.33 -11.88 19.18
CA ASP A 239 -28.69 -12.37 19.33
C ASP A 239 -29.59 -11.30 19.97
N ALA A 240 -29.11 -10.62 21.02
CA ALA A 240 -29.82 -9.51 21.66
C ALA A 240 -30.01 -8.31 20.70
N GLU A 241 -29.08 -8.07 19.78
CA GLU A 241 -29.19 -7.07 18.72
C GLU A 241 -30.11 -7.50 17.56
N GLY A 242 -30.62 -8.74 17.55
CA GLY A 242 -31.45 -9.29 16.49
C GLY A 242 -30.68 -9.65 15.21
N ASN A 243 -29.35 -9.70 15.26
CA ASN A 243 -28.49 -10.02 14.10
C ASN A 243 -28.29 -11.54 13.94
N LEU A 244 -29.38 -12.23 13.61
CA LEU A 244 -29.42 -13.68 13.45
C LEU A 244 -28.43 -14.21 12.38
N ARG A 245 -28.08 -13.37 11.39
CA ARG A 245 -27.11 -13.71 10.34
C ARG A 245 -25.69 -13.79 10.89
N MET A 246 -25.30 -12.86 11.76
CA MET A 246 -24.00 -12.89 12.42
C MET A 246 -23.91 -14.04 13.42
N VAL A 247 -24.97 -14.29 14.19
CA VAL A 247 -25.08 -15.46 15.09
C VAL A 247 -24.84 -16.77 14.33
N ALA A 248 -25.58 -16.98 13.24
CA ALA A 248 -25.43 -18.17 12.40
C ALA A 248 -24.01 -18.30 11.81
N THR A 249 -23.35 -17.17 11.53
CA THR A 249 -21.99 -17.12 10.98
C THR A 249 -20.94 -17.47 12.04
N LEU A 250 -21.04 -16.95 13.26
CA LEU A 250 -20.17 -17.30 14.38
C LEU A 250 -20.26 -18.79 14.73
N GLN A 251 -21.47 -19.32 14.84
CA GLN A 251 -21.72 -20.74 15.06
C GLN A 251 -21.15 -21.61 13.92
N SER A 252 -21.28 -21.16 12.67
CA SER A 252 -20.70 -21.86 11.51
C SER A 252 -19.18 -21.92 11.57
N MET A 253 -18.54 -20.86 12.08
CA MET A 253 -17.08 -20.77 12.17
C MET A 253 -16.55 -21.65 13.29
N ALA A 254 -17.25 -21.70 14.43
CA ALA A 254 -16.94 -22.61 15.53
C ALA A 254 -17.13 -24.10 15.13
N ALA A 255 -18.14 -24.40 14.30
CA ALA A 255 -18.42 -25.75 13.80
C ALA A 255 -17.61 -26.14 12.54
N TYR A 256 -16.63 -25.32 12.11
CA TYR A 256 -15.84 -25.54 10.88
C TYR A 256 -16.68 -25.75 9.61
N GLU A 257 -17.85 -25.13 9.55
CA GLU A 257 -18.76 -25.24 8.42
C GLU A 257 -18.18 -24.53 7.18
N SER A 258 -18.28 -25.17 6.01
CA SER A 258 -17.80 -24.56 4.76
C SER A 258 -18.66 -23.37 4.33
N CYS A 259 -18.08 -22.38 3.64
CA CYS A 259 -18.82 -21.23 3.13
C CYS A 259 -19.99 -21.66 2.22
N LYS A 260 -19.83 -22.74 1.45
CA LYS A 260 -20.88 -23.27 0.57
C LYS A 260 -22.12 -23.70 1.35
N LYS A 261 -21.93 -24.38 2.50
CA LYS A 261 -23.02 -24.85 3.35
C LYS A 261 -23.70 -23.69 4.08
N LEU A 262 -22.91 -22.72 4.56
CA LEU A 262 -23.43 -21.48 5.15
C LEU A 262 -24.22 -20.63 4.15
N MET A 263 -23.77 -20.52 2.89
CA MET A 263 -24.48 -19.83 1.82
C MET A 263 -25.85 -20.46 1.55
N GLN A 264 -25.94 -21.80 1.51
CA GLN A 264 -27.20 -22.50 1.32
C GLN A 264 -28.16 -22.28 2.50
N ARG A 265 -27.62 -22.30 3.73
CA ARG A 265 -28.40 -22.08 4.96
C ARG A 265 -28.94 -20.67 5.09
N LEU A 266 -28.14 -19.66 4.76
CA LEU A 266 -28.54 -18.24 4.86
C LEU A 266 -29.19 -17.69 3.59
N GLN A 267 -29.17 -18.45 2.49
CA GLN A 267 -29.62 -18.01 1.16
C GLN A 267 -28.96 -16.68 0.72
N LEU A 268 -27.67 -16.54 1.02
CA LEU A 268 -26.89 -15.32 0.73
C LEU A 268 -25.84 -15.57 -0.37
N PRO A 269 -25.51 -14.55 -1.17
CA PRO A 269 -24.45 -14.65 -2.16
C PRO A 269 -23.09 -14.82 -1.48
N LYS A 270 -22.14 -15.43 -2.20
CA LYS A 270 -20.80 -15.75 -1.70
C LYS A 270 -20.08 -14.53 -1.11
N SER A 271 -20.17 -13.39 -1.77
CA SER A 271 -19.54 -12.13 -1.34
C SER A 271 -20.04 -11.68 0.04
N HIS A 272 -21.35 -11.79 0.27
CA HIS A 272 -21.97 -11.39 1.54
C HIS A 272 -21.61 -12.36 2.67
N VAL A 273 -21.54 -13.67 2.39
CA VAL A 273 -21.08 -14.67 3.37
C VAL A 273 -19.61 -14.48 3.71
N GLN A 274 -18.76 -14.14 2.74
CA GLN A 274 -17.35 -13.82 2.98
C GLN A 274 -17.20 -12.58 3.85
N TYR A 275 -17.98 -11.53 3.57
CA TYR A 275 -18.02 -10.33 4.40
C TYR A 275 -18.43 -10.63 5.85
N LEU A 276 -19.50 -11.41 6.06
CA LEU A 276 -19.94 -11.79 7.41
C LEU A 276 -18.87 -12.58 8.16
N ARG A 277 -18.18 -13.51 7.50
CA ARG A 277 -17.08 -14.27 8.13
C ARG A 277 -15.87 -13.40 8.46
N LEU A 278 -15.55 -12.41 7.62
CA LEU A 278 -14.47 -11.46 7.87
C LEU A 278 -14.77 -10.63 9.12
N VAL A 279 -15.98 -10.06 9.20
CA VAL A 279 -16.42 -9.27 10.36
C VAL A 279 -16.44 -10.13 11.62
N ALA A 280 -16.99 -11.34 11.54
CA ALA A 280 -16.98 -12.30 12.65
C ALA A 280 -15.56 -12.63 13.12
N HIS A 281 -14.61 -12.82 12.20
CA HIS A 281 -13.21 -13.11 12.53
C HIS A 281 -12.54 -11.95 13.28
N ARG A 282 -12.75 -10.71 12.82
CA ARG A 282 -12.23 -9.51 13.49
C ARG A 282 -12.79 -9.36 14.91
N GLU A 283 -14.09 -9.55 15.08
CA GLU A 283 -14.73 -9.46 16.40
C GLU A 283 -14.26 -10.57 17.35
N LEU A 284 -14.03 -11.78 16.83
CA LEU A 284 -13.45 -12.88 17.60
C LEU A 284 -12.00 -12.59 18.00
N ASN A 285 -11.15 -12.08 17.11
CA ASN A 285 -9.78 -11.69 17.47
C ASN A 285 -9.77 -10.63 18.58
N LYS A 286 -10.62 -9.61 18.49
CA LYS A 286 -10.77 -8.59 19.54
C LYS A 286 -11.17 -9.20 20.89
N ILE A 287 -12.23 -10.01 20.91
CA ILE A 287 -12.78 -10.57 22.15
C ILE A 287 -11.87 -11.62 22.77
N TYR A 288 -11.17 -12.40 21.95
CA TYR A 288 -10.17 -13.35 22.41
C TYR A 288 -8.84 -12.70 22.76
N ARG A 289 -8.63 -11.40 22.49
CA ARG A 289 -7.33 -10.71 22.63
C ARG A 289 -6.23 -11.47 21.90
N CYS A 290 -6.51 -11.84 20.67
CA CYS A 290 -5.58 -12.40 19.71
C CYS A 290 -5.11 -11.28 18.78
N ALA A 291 -3.89 -11.38 18.26
CA ALA A 291 -3.44 -10.50 17.18
C ALA A 291 -4.47 -10.51 16.03
N ALA A 292 -4.82 -9.30 15.56
CA ALA A 292 -5.92 -9.08 14.64
C ALA A 292 -5.65 -9.63 13.24
#